data_AF-A0A7R9M0E1-F1
#
_entry.id   AF-A0A7R9M0E1-F1
#
_cell.length_a   1.000
_cell.length_b   1.000
_cell.length_c   1.000
_cell.angle_alpha   90.00
_cell.angle_beta   90.00
_cell.angle_gamma   90.00
#
_symmetry.space_group_name_H-M   'P 1'
#
loop_
_entity.id
_entity.type
_entity.pdbx_description
1 polymer ?
#
loop_
_entity_poly.entity_id
_entity_poly.type
_entity_poly.pdbx_seq_one_letter_code
_entity_poly.pdbx_strand_id
1 'polypeptide(L)' 'MAEKPEDFNMPSNVVAKIIKESLPSGVNVSADVRSAASRSASIFILYVTTCANSIAIA' A
#
# COMPACT_ATOMS: atom_id res chain seq x y z
N MET A 1 -15.67 8.83 1.47
CA MET A 1 -14.42 8.75 0.68
C MET A 1 -13.31 9.16 1.61
N ALA A 2 -12.25 8.35 1.77
CA ALA A 2 -11.18 8.66 2.73
C ALA A 2 -10.66 10.08 2.44
N GLU A 3 -10.80 10.96 3.42
CA GLU A 3 -10.56 12.39 3.22
C GLU A 3 -9.07 12.71 3.27
N LYS A 4 -8.25 11.83 3.89
CA LYS A 4 -6.80 11.95 3.94
C LYS A 4 -6.12 10.61 3.67
N PRO A 5 -4.99 10.58 2.91
CA PRO A 5 -4.19 9.36 2.72
C PRO A 5 -3.69 8.72 4.03
N GLU A 6 -3.64 9.53 5.08
CA GLU A 6 -3.20 9.23 6.45
C GLU A 6 -4.21 8.37 7.22
N ASP A 7 -5.48 8.35 6.79
CA ASP A 7 -6.54 7.54 7.41
C ASP A 7 -6.32 6.03 7.17
N PHE A 8 -5.46 5.68 6.20
CA PHE A 8 -5.07 4.31 5.91
C PHE A 8 -3.81 3.93 6.70
N ASN A 9 -3.96 3.73 8.00
CA ASN A 9 -2.91 3.17 8.83
C ASN A 9 -2.79 1.65 8.63
N MET A 10 -1.94 1.25 7.66
CA MET A 10 -1.65 -0.16 7.43
C MET A 10 -0.78 -0.74 8.56
N PRO A 11 -1.04 -1.97 9.03
CA PRO A 11 -0.18 -2.63 10.01
C PRO A 11 1.24 -2.81 9.46
N SER A 12 2.23 -2.18 10.11
CA SER A 12 3.62 -2.16 9.65
C SER A 12 4.26 -3.55 9.56
N ASN A 13 3.84 -4.48 10.42
CA ASN A 13 4.26 -5.87 10.42
C ASN A 13 3.77 -6.63 9.17
N VAL A 14 2.55 -6.35 8.71
CA VAL A 14 1.98 -6.96 7.50
C VAL A 14 2.71 -6.45 6.27
N VAL A 15 2.92 -5.13 6.17
CA VAL A 15 3.68 -4.52 5.07
C VAL A 15 5.10 -5.09 5.02
N ALA A 16 5.79 -5.18 6.17
CA ALA A 16 7.13 -5.75 6.24
C ALA A 16 7.18 -7.22 5.81
N LYS A 17 6.18 -8.03 6.21
CA LYS A 17 6.08 -9.44 5.82
C LYS A 17 5.92 -9.58 4.31
N ILE A 18 4.97 -8.86 3.70
CA ILE A 18 4.73 -8.92 2.24
C ILE A 18 5.98 -8.52 1.46
N ILE A 19 6.68 -7.45 1.88
CA ILE A 19 7.92 -7.02 1.23
C ILE A 19 8.98 -8.12 1.32
N LYS A 20 9.17 -8.73 2.50
CA LYS A 20 10.18 -9.77 2.72
C LYS A 20 9.88 -11.06 1.97
N GLU A 21 8.61 -11.46 1.87
CA GLU A 21 8.19 -12.61 1.06
C GLU A 21 8.45 -12.42 -0.44
N SER A 22 8.56 -11.16 -0.88
CA SER A 22 8.85 -10.80 -2.27
C SER A 22 10.34 -10.68 -2.57
N LEU A 23 11.23 -10.92 -1.59
CA LEU A 23 12.67 -10.70 -1.71
C LEU A 23 13.48 -11.97 -1.38
N PRO A 24 14.67 -12.14 -1.97
CA PRO A 24 15.59 -13.22 -1.58
C PRO A 24 16.02 -13.14 -0.11
N SER A 25 16.41 -14.29 0.43
CA SER A 25 16.98 -14.40 1.77
C SER A 25 18.21 -13.50 1.96
N GLY A 26 18.30 -12.83 3.10
CA GLY A 26 19.43 -11.96 3.45
C GLY A 26 19.30 -10.50 2.97
N VAL A 27 18.30 -10.16 2.15
CA VAL A 27 18.07 -8.76 1.75
C VAL A 27 17.52 -7.94 2.90
N ASN A 28 18.16 -6.82 3.23
CA ASN A 28 17.70 -5.89 4.25
C ASN A 28 16.78 -4.81 3.67
N VAL A 29 15.76 -4.41 4.44
CA VAL A 29 14.77 -3.40 4.04
C VAL A 29 14.77 -2.30 5.08
N SER A 30 15.02 -1.06 4.65
CA SER A 30 15.04 0.12 5.51
C SER A 30 13.64 0.51 5.98
N ALA A 31 13.56 1.31 7.05
CA ALA A 31 12.29 1.79 7.58
C ALA A 31 11.55 2.68 6.58
N ASP A 32 12.27 3.51 5.84
CA ASP A 32 11.69 4.44 4.87
C ASP A 32 10.99 3.73 3.71
N VAL A 33 11.52 2.59 3.27
CA VAL A 33 10.88 1.76 2.23
C VAL A 33 9.53 1.23 2.72
N ARG A 34 9.44 0.80 3.99
CA ARG A 34 8.17 0.32 4.56
C ARG A 34 7.13 1.44 4.63
N SER A 35 7.55 2.63 5.06
CA SER A 35 6.68 3.82 5.12
C SER A 35 6.22 4.26 3.73
N ALA A 36 7.12 4.28 2.75
CA ALA A 36 6.80 4.62 1.36
C ALA A 36 5.84 3.59 0.76
N ALA A 37 6.09 2.30 0.93
CA ALA A 37 5.21 1.23 0.45
C ALA A 37 3.79 1.35 1.05
N SER A 38 3.68 1.63 2.35
CA SER A 38 2.38 1.84 3.01
C SER A 38 1.61 2.99 2.38
N ARG A 39 2.26 4.14 2.13
CA ARG A 39 1.62 5.32 1.51
C ARG A 39 1.20 5.03 0.07
N SER A 40 2.07 4.40 -0.71
CA SER A 40 1.79 4.04 -2.11
C SER A 40 0.62 3.05 -2.21
N ALA A 41 0.53 2.08 -1.30
CA ALA A 41 -0.56 1.12 -1.27
C ALA A 41 -1.93 1.79 -1.02
N SER A 42 -1.99 2.79 -0.13
CA SER A 42 -3.22 3.58 0.11
C SER A 42 -3.68 4.31 -1.15
N ILE A 43 -2.76 4.97 -1.85
CA ILE A 43 -3.04 5.67 -3.12
C ILE A 43 -3.49 4.68 -4.20
N PHE A 44 -2.84 3.52 -4.27
CA PHE A 44 -3.18 2.47 -5.22
C PHE A 44 -4.62 1.97 -5.01
N ILE A 45 -5.04 1.71 -3.76
CA ILE A 45 -6.41 1.28 -3.45
C ILE A 45 -7.43 2.34 -3.88
N LEU A 46 -7.16 3.62 -3.60
CA LEU A 46 -8.04 4.72 -4.00
C LEU A 46 -8.15 4.83 -5.54
N TYR A 47 -7.03 4.68 -6.24
CA TYR A 47 -7.00 4.69 -7.69
C TYR A 47 -7.81 3.52 -8.28
N VAL A 48 -7.57 2.29 -7.80
CA VAL A 48 -8.30 1.09 -8.27
C VAL A 48 -9.79 1.23 -7.99
N THR A 49 -10.19 1.76 -6.83
CA THR A 49 -11.59 2.04 -6.50
C THR A 49 -12.21 3.03 -7.49
N THR A 50 -11.46 4.09 -7.85
CA THR A 50 -11.90 5.09 -8.83
C THR A 50 -12.08 4.48 -10.21
N CYS A 51 -11.10 3.68 -10.68
CA CYS A 51 -11.21 2.95 -11.94
C CYS A 51 -12.42 2.00 -11.96
N ALA A 52 -12.62 1.22 -10.89
CA ALA A 52 -13.73 0.29 -10.77
C ALA A 52 -15.09 1.02 -10.82
N ASN A 53 -15.21 2.15 -10.12
CA ASN A 53 -16.41 2.98 -10.15
C ASN A 53 -16.68 3.55 -11.55
N SER A 54 -15.66 4.04 -12.26
CA SER A 54 -15.80 4.52 -13.63
C SER A 54 -16.26 3.43 -14.60
N ILE A 55 -15.81 2.19 -14.41
CA ILE A 55 -16.25 1.05 -15.23
C ILE A 55 -17.69 0.64 -14.89
N ALA A 56 -18.07 0.65 -13.61
CA ALA A 56 -19.40 0.21 -13.19
C ALA A 56 -20.53 1.19 -13.54
N ILE A 57 -20.22 2.47 -13.71
CA ILE A 57 -21.19 3.52 -14.08
C ILE A 57 -21.33 3.65 -15.62
N ALA A 58 -20.38 3.08 -16.38
CA ALA A 58 -20.43 3.00 -17.85
C ALA A 58 -21.41 1.92 -18.33
#